data_AF-A0A3B0UWF3-F1
#
_entry.id   AF-A0A3B0UWF3-F1
#
_cell.length_a   1.000
_cell.length_b   1.000
_cell.length_c   1.000
_cell.angle_alpha   90.00
_cell.angle_beta   90.00
_cell.angle_gamma   90.00
#
_symmetry.space_group_name_H-M   'P 1'
#
loop_
_entity.id
_entity.type
_entity.pdbx_description
1 polymer ?
#
loop_
_entity_poly.entity_id
_entity_poly.type
_entity_poly.pdbx_seq_one_letter_code
_entity_poly.pdbx_strand_id
1 'polypeptide(L)'
;MSNIYTPEYFVNQEPKFLGFQKLLRPETRQAVMLIQATKDMGKTWLAGRMQHHCQEPTVNLPAAYVDFRNPKQDHHDFLGLVRLIRQQLNQPAYFNQLNEIINAYSDVPSTAVSGLGLLRQNIVNSFNLDEIRGLCLDININYEELTGEALSARAGSLVAYCQRRRLLTALISRCAELRVRVDWWDGLAAYRLGTAVADQPTNDAISEDNMGILHTDSAADQSRVERQINDAFFDTLATLVADHAPIVLLFDSYEKIKPTADQWLRQELLARLRDEQISELIIIISGRQTPDLSDLNMSRLLVQTQLKPFDEAIVREYFEERRKLVIDGLDWRTIVLTSGGVPGALAMMADHTMATESSDDDFFNDL
;
A
#
# COMPACT_ATOMS: atom_id res chain seq x y z
N MET A 1 0.99 -0.54 -9.42
CA MET A 1 2.29 -0.83 -8.76
C MET A 1 2.90 0.48 -8.31
N SER A 2 3.15 0.64 -7.01
CA SER A 2 3.87 1.80 -6.48
C SER A 2 5.36 1.61 -6.75
N ASN A 3 5.92 2.34 -7.72
CA ASN A 3 7.36 2.38 -7.95
C ASN A 3 8.01 3.17 -6.77
N ILE A 4 8.16 2.49 -5.62
CA ILE A 4 8.74 3.05 -4.39
C ILE A 4 10.28 3.00 -4.47
N TYR A 5 10.83 2.16 -5.35
CA TYR A 5 12.26 1.92 -5.47
C TYR A 5 12.80 2.38 -6.83
N THR A 6 13.71 3.35 -6.79
CA THR A 6 14.54 3.76 -7.93
C THR A 6 16.01 3.43 -7.63
N PRO A 7 16.61 2.40 -8.27
CA PRO A 7 17.96 1.90 -7.94
C PRO A 7 19.05 2.98 -7.90
N GLU A 8 18.87 4.06 -8.67
CA GLU A 8 19.83 5.16 -8.86
C GLU A 8 20.03 6.04 -7.61
N TYR A 9 19.05 6.07 -6.68
CA TYR A 9 19.10 6.98 -5.53
C TYR A 9 19.41 6.28 -4.20
N PHE A 10 19.50 4.94 -4.17
CA PHE A 10 19.57 4.18 -2.92
C PHE A 10 21.00 3.92 -2.47
N VAL A 11 21.25 4.16 -1.18
CA VAL A 11 22.53 3.86 -0.53
C VAL A 11 22.47 2.52 0.17
N ASN A 12 23.56 1.79 0.02
CA ASN A 12 23.68 0.37 0.22
C ASN A 12 23.40 -0.09 1.67
N GLN A 13 22.29 -0.80 1.88
CA GLN A 13 22.02 -1.60 3.09
C GLN A 13 22.21 -3.11 2.79
N GLU A 14 23.22 -3.43 1.97
CA GLU A 14 23.49 -4.79 1.46
C GLU A 14 23.43 -5.87 2.54
N PRO A 15 24.01 -5.69 3.75
CA PRO A 15 23.94 -6.74 4.75
C PRO A 15 22.52 -7.13 5.17
N LYS A 16 21.58 -6.16 5.18
CA LYS A 16 20.18 -6.41 5.55
C LYS A 16 19.42 -7.01 4.37
N PHE A 17 19.75 -6.58 3.15
CA PHE A 17 19.18 -7.17 1.94
C PHE A 17 19.64 -8.63 1.75
N LEU A 18 20.93 -8.92 1.94
CA LEU A 18 21.47 -10.28 1.98
C LEU A 18 20.84 -11.10 3.11
N GLY A 19 20.58 -10.48 4.27
CA GLY A 19 19.81 -11.08 5.36
C GLY A 19 18.40 -11.50 4.90
N PHE A 20 17.70 -10.63 4.17
CA PHE A 20 16.42 -10.95 3.56
C PHE A 20 16.52 -12.09 2.53
N GLN A 21 17.49 -12.05 1.61
CA GLN A 21 17.70 -13.13 0.66
C GLN A 21 18.03 -14.47 1.33
N LYS A 22 18.65 -14.44 2.52
CA LYS A 22 18.85 -15.63 3.33
C LYS A 22 17.53 -16.16 3.90
N LEU A 23 16.62 -15.30 4.33
CA LEU A 23 15.28 -15.70 4.80
C LEU A 23 14.45 -16.40 3.72
N LEU A 24 14.66 -16.05 2.44
CA LEU A 24 13.96 -16.70 1.33
C LEU A 24 14.43 -18.14 1.04
N ARG A 25 15.49 -18.62 1.72
CA ARG A 25 16.04 -19.96 1.49
C ARG A 25 15.34 -20.98 2.38
N PRO A 26 14.95 -22.16 1.86
CA PRO A 26 14.25 -23.20 2.62
C PRO A 26 15.01 -23.69 3.87
N GLU A 27 16.34 -23.58 3.91
CA GLU A 27 17.14 -24.02 5.06
C GLU A 27 17.12 -23.01 6.22
N THR A 28 16.61 -21.80 5.99
CA THR A 28 16.55 -20.75 6.99
C THR A 28 15.30 -20.90 7.84
N ARG A 29 15.49 -21.17 9.13
CA ARG A 29 14.39 -21.34 10.09
C ARG A 29 13.71 -20.03 10.49
N GLN A 30 14.39 -18.90 10.30
CA GLN A 30 13.82 -17.60 10.63
C GLN A 30 12.80 -17.19 9.57
N ALA A 31 11.70 -16.63 10.03
CA ALA A 31 10.56 -16.25 9.20
C ALA A 31 10.15 -14.78 9.42
N VAL A 32 10.59 -14.15 10.52
CA VAL A 32 10.23 -12.77 10.86
C VAL A 32 11.48 -11.91 10.98
N MET A 33 11.53 -10.80 10.26
CA MET A 33 12.61 -9.81 10.35
C MET A 33 12.07 -8.46 10.80
N LEU A 34 12.55 -7.98 11.95
CA LEU A 34 12.26 -6.65 12.46
C LEU A 34 13.39 -5.70 12.09
N ILE A 35 13.05 -4.59 11.43
CA ILE A 35 13.98 -3.55 10.99
C ILE A 35 13.65 -2.24 11.69
N GLN A 36 14.39 -1.93 12.75
CA GLN A 36 14.21 -0.69 13.49
C GLN A 36 15.24 0.36 13.07
N ALA A 37 14.80 1.58 12.78
CA ALA A 37 15.70 2.70 12.55
C ALA A 37 15.03 4.06 12.76
N THR A 38 15.83 5.08 13.06
CA THR A 38 15.36 6.47 13.11
C THR A 38 14.90 6.99 11.74
N LYS A 39 14.40 8.23 11.71
CA LYS A 39 13.92 8.87 10.47
C LYS A 39 15.04 8.94 9.42
N ASP A 40 14.68 8.84 8.14
CA ASP A 40 15.57 9.06 6.99
C ASP A 40 16.76 8.08 6.87
N MET A 41 16.68 6.95 7.59
CA MET A 41 17.65 5.84 7.54
C MET A 41 17.44 4.86 6.36
N GLY A 42 16.52 5.14 5.43
CA GLY A 42 16.30 4.30 4.25
C GLY A 42 15.47 3.04 4.47
N LYS A 43 14.65 2.96 5.53
CA LYS A 43 13.75 1.80 5.79
C LYS A 43 12.78 1.52 4.62
N THR A 44 12.00 2.54 4.22
CA THR A 44 11.03 2.44 3.13
C THR A 44 11.68 2.03 1.81
N TRP A 45 12.88 2.56 1.55
CA TRP A 45 13.68 2.19 0.39
C TRP A 45 14.16 0.73 0.43
N LEU A 46 14.63 0.25 1.59
CA LEU A 46 15.03 -1.14 1.77
C LEU A 46 13.84 -2.09 1.60
N ALA A 47 12.69 -1.78 2.18
CA ALA A 47 11.47 -2.58 2.01
C ALA A 47 10.99 -2.57 0.54
N GLY A 48 11.06 -1.43 -0.14
CA GLY A 48 10.81 -1.34 -1.58
C GLY A 48 11.78 -2.17 -2.42
N ARG A 49 13.07 -2.20 -2.07
CA ARG A 49 14.08 -3.06 -2.72
C ARG A 49 13.77 -4.55 -2.50
N MET A 50 13.36 -4.94 -1.29
CA MET A 50 12.94 -6.31 -0.99
C MET A 50 11.71 -6.72 -1.80
N GLN A 51 10.70 -5.85 -1.90
CA GLN A 51 9.52 -6.09 -2.73
C GLN A 51 9.90 -6.22 -4.22
N HIS A 52 10.75 -5.32 -4.72
CA HIS A 52 11.22 -5.37 -6.10
C HIS A 52 11.94 -6.69 -6.40
N HIS A 53 12.80 -7.15 -5.48
CA HIS A 53 13.51 -8.42 -5.63
C HIS A 53 12.54 -9.61 -5.74
N CYS A 54 11.46 -9.65 -4.96
CA CYS A 54 10.44 -10.69 -5.11
C CYS A 54 9.80 -10.71 -6.51
N GLN A 55 9.68 -9.54 -7.14
CA GLN A 55 9.06 -9.37 -8.45
C GLN A 55 10.02 -9.60 -9.62
N GLU A 56 11.32 -9.76 -9.36
CA GLU A 56 12.30 -10.05 -10.41
C GLU A 56 11.93 -11.37 -11.10
N PRO A 57 12.01 -11.48 -12.45
CA PRO A 57 11.61 -12.70 -13.17
C PRO A 57 12.35 -13.97 -12.74
N THR A 58 13.55 -13.82 -12.18
CA THR A 58 14.37 -14.92 -11.67
C THR A 58 13.95 -15.39 -10.27
N VAL A 59 13.18 -14.58 -9.54
CA VAL A 59 12.71 -14.84 -8.18
C VAL A 59 11.21 -15.15 -8.19
N ASN A 60 10.41 -14.24 -8.75
CA ASN A 60 8.97 -14.40 -9.01
C ASN A 60 8.16 -14.95 -7.82
N LEU A 61 8.30 -14.32 -6.66
CA LEU A 61 7.60 -14.68 -5.43
C LEU A 61 6.41 -13.74 -5.17
N PRO A 62 5.25 -14.26 -4.73
CA PRO A 62 4.15 -13.43 -4.26
C PRO A 62 4.59 -12.57 -3.06
N ALA A 63 4.43 -11.25 -3.19
CA ALA A 63 4.84 -10.31 -2.16
C ALA A 63 3.80 -9.20 -1.95
N ALA A 64 3.35 -9.03 -0.70
CA ALA A 64 2.48 -7.91 -0.31
C ALA A 64 3.27 -6.82 0.39
N TYR A 65 3.07 -5.57 -0.01
CA TYR A 65 3.66 -4.40 0.64
C TYR A 65 2.58 -3.49 1.23
N VAL A 66 2.63 -3.29 2.54
CA VAL A 66 1.72 -2.47 3.32
C VAL A 66 2.51 -1.37 4.02
N ASP A 67 2.23 -0.12 3.69
CA ASP A 67 2.78 1.06 4.35
C ASP A 67 1.70 1.76 5.19
N PHE A 68 1.81 1.67 6.50
CA PHE A 68 0.84 2.27 7.43
C PHE A 68 0.80 3.81 7.40
N ARG A 69 1.77 4.48 6.74
CA ARG A 69 1.71 5.93 6.49
C ARG A 69 0.94 6.29 5.22
N ASN A 70 0.76 5.36 4.29
CA ASN A 70 0.27 5.66 2.96
C ASN A 70 -1.27 5.83 2.98
N PRO A 71 -1.81 7.04 2.73
CA PRO A 71 -3.26 7.26 2.76
C PRO A 71 -4.02 6.47 1.70
N LYS A 72 -3.35 6.05 0.61
CA LYS A 72 -3.96 5.22 -0.44
C LYS A 72 -4.13 3.75 -0.01
N GLN A 73 -3.45 3.36 1.06
CA GLN A 73 -3.53 2.03 1.67
C GLN A 73 -4.22 2.09 3.04
N ASP A 74 -4.93 3.19 3.31
CA ASP A 74 -5.62 3.35 4.58
C ASP A 74 -6.66 2.26 4.76
N HIS A 75 -6.58 1.59 5.90
CA HIS A 75 -7.48 0.51 6.31
C HIS A 75 -8.04 0.89 7.67
N HIS A 76 -9.36 0.89 7.80
CA HIS A 76 -10.02 1.29 9.04
C HIS A 76 -10.13 0.13 10.05
N ASP A 77 -10.05 -1.10 9.57
CA ASP A 77 -10.26 -2.34 10.31
C ASP A 77 -9.38 -3.49 9.79
N PHE A 78 -9.50 -4.67 10.40
CA PHE A 78 -8.75 -5.86 9.98
C PHE A 78 -9.16 -6.33 8.58
N LEU A 79 -10.44 -6.23 8.20
CA LEU A 79 -10.92 -6.64 6.88
C LEU A 79 -10.29 -5.78 5.77
N GLY A 80 -10.16 -4.47 5.98
CA GLY A 80 -9.43 -3.58 5.08
C GLY A 80 -7.97 -4.02 4.89
N LEU A 81 -7.31 -4.46 5.97
CA LEU A 81 -5.94 -4.99 5.89
C LEU A 81 -5.87 -6.32 5.12
N VAL A 82 -6.79 -7.25 5.38
CA VAL A 82 -6.90 -8.53 4.64
C VAL A 82 -7.13 -8.28 3.15
N ARG A 83 -8.05 -7.38 2.81
CA ARG A 83 -8.33 -6.97 1.42
C ARG A 83 -7.11 -6.36 0.75
N LEU A 84 -6.38 -5.50 1.47
CA LEU A 84 -5.14 -4.89 0.97
C LEU A 84 -4.06 -5.94 0.69
N ILE A 85 -3.83 -6.88 1.63
CA ILE A 85 -2.84 -7.94 1.43
C ILE A 85 -3.22 -8.82 0.24
N ARG A 86 -4.49 -9.26 0.17
CA ARG A 86 -5.03 -10.01 -0.99
C ARG A 86 -4.77 -9.30 -2.32
N GLN A 87 -5.07 -8.01 -2.39
CA GLN A 87 -4.87 -7.20 -3.59
C GLN A 87 -3.38 -7.11 -3.97
N GLN A 88 -2.49 -6.94 -3.00
CA GLN A 88 -1.05 -6.83 -3.25
C GLN A 88 -0.41 -8.16 -3.65
N LEU A 89 -0.90 -9.29 -3.13
CA LEU A 89 -0.44 -10.62 -3.54
C LEU A 89 -0.77 -10.91 -5.02
N ASN A 90 -1.88 -10.34 -5.53
CA ASN A 90 -2.26 -10.40 -6.94
C ASN A 90 -2.39 -11.84 -7.48
N GLN A 91 -2.99 -12.73 -6.67
CA GLN A 91 -3.21 -14.15 -6.99
C GLN A 91 -4.70 -14.49 -6.91
N PRO A 92 -5.56 -13.87 -7.74
CA PRO A 92 -7.01 -13.85 -7.54
C PRO A 92 -7.66 -15.24 -7.50
N ALA A 93 -7.11 -16.21 -8.25
CA ALA A 93 -7.62 -17.59 -8.27
C ALA A 93 -7.59 -18.27 -6.89
N TYR A 94 -6.64 -17.91 -6.03
CA TYR A 94 -6.52 -18.49 -4.69
C TYR A 94 -7.57 -17.96 -3.72
N PHE A 95 -8.12 -16.76 -3.96
CA PHE A 95 -8.96 -16.05 -3.00
C PHE A 95 -10.46 -16.26 -3.20
N ASN A 96 -10.90 -17.18 -4.06
CA ASN A 96 -12.32 -17.40 -4.34
C ASN A 96 -13.12 -17.71 -3.06
N GLN A 97 -12.65 -18.68 -2.27
CA GLN A 97 -13.32 -19.08 -1.02
C GLN A 97 -13.36 -17.93 0.00
N LEU A 98 -12.27 -17.17 0.13
CA LEU A 98 -12.24 -15.99 0.98
C LEU A 98 -13.28 -14.96 0.53
N ASN A 99 -13.36 -14.70 -0.77
CA ASN A 99 -14.30 -13.72 -1.33
C ASN A 99 -15.74 -14.16 -1.12
N GLU A 100 -16.06 -15.44 -1.29
CA GLU A 100 -17.39 -16.00 -0.98
C GLU A 100 -17.78 -15.82 0.50
N ILE A 101 -16.84 -16.08 1.42
CA ILE A 101 -17.08 -15.92 2.85
C ILE A 101 -17.26 -14.45 3.22
N ILE A 102 -16.42 -13.55 2.70
CA ILE A 102 -16.61 -12.10 2.88
C ILE A 102 -17.98 -11.69 2.33
N ASN A 103 -18.31 -12.11 1.11
CA ASN A 103 -19.56 -11.77 0.44
C ASN A 103 -20.80 -12.25 1.18
N ALA A 104 -20.73 -13.38 1.89
CA ALA A 104 -21.83 -13.92 2.69
C ALA A 104 -22.17 -13.08 3.93
N TYR A 105 -21.21 -12.31 4.46
CA TYR A 105 -21.37 -11.48 5.67
C TYR A 105 -21.28 -9.98 5.42
N SER A 106 -20.84 -9.60 4.23
CA SER A 106 -20.97 -8.23 3.76
C SER A 106 -22.38 -8.03 3.21
N ASP A 107 -22.96 -6.86 3.44
CA ASP A 107 -24.06 -6.46 2.58
C ASP A 107 -23.50 -6.41 1.16
N VAL A 108 -24.21 -7.02 0.22
CA VAL A 108 -24.08 -6.62 -1.19
C VAL A 108 -24.20 -5.10 -1.14
N PRO A 109 -23.19 -4.31 -1.57
CA PRO A 109 -23.37 -2.88 -1.65
C PRO A 109 -24.61 -2.72 -2.50
N SER A 110 -25.70 -2.20 -1.90
CA SER A 110 -27.01 -2.09 -2.55
C SER A 110 -26.76 -1.75 -4.01
N THR A 111 -27.22 -2.58 -4.94
CA THR A 111 -26.74 -2.77 -6.33
C THR A 111 -26.84 -1.54 -7.27
N ALA A 112 -26.77 -0.34 -6.70
CA ALA A 112 -26.44 0.94 -7.30
C ALA A 112 -24.95 1.34 -7.15
N VAL A 113 -24.06 0.52 -6.56
CA VAL A 113 -22.64 0.89 -6.36
C VAL A 113 -21.73 0.66 -7.57
N SER A 114 -22.06 -0.19 -8.55
CA SER A 114 -21.09 -0.52 -9.63
C SER A 114 -20.95 0.49 -10.78
N GLY A 115 -21.39 1.74 -10.61
CA GLY A 115 -21.21 2.77 -11.63
C GLY A 115 -21.22 4.20 -11.08
N LEU A 116 -22.18 4.48 -10.19
CA LEU A 116 -22.23 5.75 -9.47
C LEU A 116 -21.15 5.87 -8.39
N GLY A 117 -20.71 4.73 -7.83
CA GLY A 117 -19.56 4.68 -6.92
C GLY A 117 -18.25 5.05 -7.62
N LEU A 118 -18.02 4.53 -8.83
CA LEU A 118 -16.88 4.87 -9.66
C LEU A 118 -16.90 6.35 -10.05
N LEU A 119 -18.06 6.86 -10.48
CA LEU A 119 -18.23 8.28 -10.77
C LEU A 119 -17.90 9.16 -9.55
N ARG A 120 -18.41 8.80 -8.36
CA ARG A 120 -18.10 9.50 -7.11
C ARG A 120 -16.60 9.51 -6.85
N GLN A 121 -15.93 8.36 -6.98
CA GLN A 121 -14.50 8.25 -6.72
C GLN A 121 -13.68 9.11 -7.68
N ASN A 122 -14.05 9.11 -8.97
CA ASN A 122 -13.40 9.96 -9.98
C ASN A 122 -13.58 11.45 -9.64
N ILE A 123 -14.75 11.86 -9.14
CA ILE A 123 -14.99 13.24 -8.67
C ILE A 123 -14.09 13.57 -7.48
N VAL A 124 -14.05 12.71 -6.45
CA VAL A 124 -13.22 12.92 -5.24
C VAL A 124 -11.74 13.03 -5.58
N ASN A 125 -11.25 12.23 -6.54
CA ASN A 125 -9.85 12.20 -6.92
C ASN A 125 -9.44 13.40 -7.80
N SER A 126 -10.39 14.06 -8.47
CA SER A 126 -10.11 15.05 -9.52
C SER A 126 -10.49 16.49 -9.16
N PHE A 127 -11.28 16.67 -8.09
CA PHE A 127 -11.83 17.96 -7.69
C PHE A 127 -11.69 18.21 -6.18
N ASN A 128 -11.51 19.46 -5.80
CA ASN A 128 -11.66 19.93 -4.42
C ASN A 128 -13.07 20.50 -4.15
N LEU A 129 -13.37 20.92 -2.91
CA LEU A 129 -14.70 21.40 -2.51
C LEU A 129 -15.15 22.66 -3.27
N ASP A 130 -14.25 23.62 -3.51
CA ASP A 130 -14.58 24.84 -4.24
C ASP A 130 -14.83 24.55 -5.73
N GLU A 131 -14.08 23.60 -6.29
CA GLU A 131 -14.32 23.13 -7.65
C GLU A 131 -15.63 22.35 -7.78
N ILE A 132 -16.02 21.56 -6.77
CA ILE A 132 -17.35 20.93 -6.74
C ILE A 132 -18.44 22.01 -6.66
N ARG A 133 -18.24 23.09 -5.91
CA ARG A 133 -19.18 24.22 -5.88
C ARG A 133 -19.32 24.86 -7.27
N GLY A 134 -18.21 25.08 -7.97
CA GLY A 134 -18.22 25.55 -9.36
C GLY A 134 -18.92 24.57 -10.31
N LEU A 135 -18.63 23.28 -10.17
CA LEU A 135 -19.28 22.22 -10.95
C LEU A 135 -20.81 22.20 -10.74
N CYS A 136 -21.27 22.39 -9.50
CA CYS A 136 -22.70 22.50 -9.19
C CYS A 136 -23.34 23.70 -9.87
N LEU A 137 -22.67 24.86 -9.86
CA LEU A 137 -23.14 26.06 -10.55
C LEU A 137 -23.30 25.82 -12.06
N ASP A 138 -22.31 25.20 -12.69
CA ASP A 138 -22.28 24.94 -14.13
C ASP A 138 -23.43 24.03 -14.61
N ILE A 139 -23.89 23.12 -13.75
CA ILE A 139 -25.02 22.22 -14.04
C ILE A 139 -26.32 22.64 -13.34
N ASN A 140 -26.38 23.89 -12.88
CA ASN A 140 -27.55 24.52 -12.26
C ASN A 140 -28.09 23.78 -11.01
N ILE A 141 -27.18 23.32 -10.15
CA ILE A 141 -27.46 22.71 -8.85
C ILE A 141 -27.06 23.67 -7.75
N ASN A 142 -27.97 23.90 -6.79
CA ASN A 142 -27.64 24.66 -5.59
C ASN A 142 -26.73 23.82 -4.68
N TYR A 143 -25.47 24.23 -4.53
CA TYR A 143 -24.49 23.53 -3.71
C TYR A 143 -24.95 23.32 -2.26
N GLU A 144 -25.70 24.27 -1.69
CA GLU A 144 -26.21 24.19 -0.32
C GLU A 144 -27.26 23.08 -0.10
N GLU A 145 -27.85 22.54 -1.18
CA GLU A 145 -28.77 21.39 -1.10
C GLU A 145 -28.03 20.05 -0.93
N LEU A 146 -26.71 20.03 -1.09
CA LEU A 146 -25.91 18.82 -0.91
C LEU A 146 -25.60 18.60 0.58
N THR A 147 -25.64 17.34 1.03
CA THR A 147 -25.36 16.98 2.42
C THR A 147 -23.88 16.64 2.64
N GLY A 148 -23.44 16.80 3.89
CA GLY A 148 -22.08 16.48 4.34
C GLY A 148 -21.09 17.66 4.22
N GLU A 149 -20.04 17.66 5.03
CA GLU A 149 -19.02 18.74 5.02
C GLU A 149 -17.72 18.31 4.32
N ALA A 150 -17.41 17.01 4.37
CA ALA A 150 -16.24 16.45 3.71
C ALA A 150 -16.43 16.30 2.19
N LEU A 151 -15.33 16.39 1.44
CA LEU A 151 -15.28 16.23 -0.02
C LEU A 151 -15.98 14.96 -0.50
N SER A 152 -15.67 13.82 0.13
CA SER A 152 -16.28 12.53 -0.20
C SER A 152 -17.79 12.52 0.04
N ALA A 153 -18.25 13.14 1.12
CA ALA A 153 -19.67 13.24 1.45
C ALA A 153 -20.41 14.14 0.44
N ARG A 154 -19.83 15.29 0.09
CA ARG A 154 -20.37 16.22 -0.92
C ARG A 154 -20.40 15.61 -2.31
N ALA A 155 -19.33 14.94 -2.74
CA ALA A 155 -19.28 14.23 -4.02
C ALA A 155 -20.33 13.10 -4.08
N GLY A 156 -20.49 12.35 -2.97
CA GLY A 156 -21.55 11.34 -2.85
C GLY A 156 -22.94 11.95 -2.94
N SER A 157 -23.20 13.04 -2.21
CA SER A 157 -24.47 13.76 -2.26
C SER A 157 -24.76 14.33 -3.64
N LEU A 158 -23.76 14.85 -4.35
CA LEU A 158 -23.88 15.37 -5.72
C LEU A 158 -24.30 14.27 -6.70
N VAL A 159 -23.61 13.14 -6.70
CA VAL A 159 -23.94 12.01 -7.59
C VAL A 159 -25.35 11.49 -7.30
N ALA A 160 -25.72 11.34 -6.02
CA ALA A 160 -27.06 10.92 -5.62
C ALA A 160 -28.15 11.94 -5.98
N TYR A 161 -27.85 13.23 -5.92
CA TYR A 161 -28.75 14.30 -6.35
C TYR A 161 -28.97 14.24 -7.88
N CYS A 162 -27.89 14.14 -8.65
CA CYS A 162 -27.95 14.04 -10.11
C CYS A 162 -28.65 12.77 -10.57
N GLN A 163 -28.48 11.64 -9.87
CA GLN A 163 -29.22 10.41 -10.16
C GLN A 163 -30.73 10.61 -10.01
N ARG A 164 -31.18 11.12 -8.86
CA ARG A 164 -32.61 11.33 -8.56
C ARG A 164 -33.30 12.26 -9.57
N ARG A 165 -32.56 13.23 -10.10
CA ARG A 165 -33.07 14.23 -11.06
C ARG A 165 -32.71 13.94 -12.52
N ARG A 166 -32.13 12.76 -12.81
CA ARG A 166 -31.69 12.35 -14.17
C ARG A 166 -30.69 13.31 -14.83
N LEU A 167 -29.83 13.95 -14.04
CA LEU A 167 -28.79 14.90 -14.46
C LEU A 167 -27.40 14.27 -14.62
N LEU A 168 -27.27 12.94 -14.48
CA LEU A 168 -25.98 12.25 -14.52
C LEU A 168 -25.18 12.51 -15.81
N THR A 169 -25.84 12.51 -16.97
CA THR A 169 -25.18 12.80 -18.25
C THR A 169 -24.60 14.22 -18.27
N ALA A 170 -25.32 15.20 -17.73
CA ALA A 170 -24.85 16.59 -17.67
C ALA A 170 -23.63 16.74 -16.73
N LEU A 171 -23.68 16.09 -15.56
CA LEU A 171 -22.56 16.03 -14.62
C LEU A 171 -21.32 15.41 -15.28
N ILE A 172 -21.48 14.27 -15.95
CA ILE A 172 -20.38 13.55 -16.60
C ILE A 172 -19.78 14.34 -17.76
N SER A 173 -20.62 14.91 -18.64
CA SER A 173 -20.14 15.77 -19.73
C SER A 173 -19.32 16.93 -19.21
N ARG A 174 -19.77 17.58 -18.13
CA ARG A 174 -19.04 18.69 -17.53
C ARG A 174 -17.72 18.24 -16.88
N CYS A 175 -17.71 17.09 -16.21
CA CYS A 175 -16.47 16.53 -15.67
C CYS A 175 -15.47 16.18 -16.78
N ALA A 176 -15.93 15.62 -17.90
CA ALA A 176 -15.11 15.28 -19.05
C ALA A 176 -14.50 16.51 -19.73
N GLU A 177 -15.24 17.62 -19.83
CA GLU A 177 -14.71 18.90 -20.32
C GLU A 177 -13.61 19.45 -19.41
N LEU A 178 -13.84 19.44 -18.10
CA LEU A 178 -12.88 20.00 -17.13
C LEU A 178 -11.65 19.11 -16.94
N ARG A 179 -11.77 17.80 -17.17
CA ARG A 179 -10.74 16.79 -16.93
C ARG A 179 -10.79 15.69 -17.99
N VAL A 180 -10.31 16.02 -19.19
CA VAL A 180 -10.29 15.14 -20.38
C VAL A 180 -9.52 13.82 -20.17
N ARG A 181 -8.57 13.78 -19.22
CA ARG A 181 -7.71 12.60 -18.97
C ARG A 181 -8.34 11.51 -18.10
N VAL A 182 -9.51 11.74 -17.53
CA VAL A 182 -10.20 10.77 -16.67
C VAL A 182 -11.36 10.15 -17.45
N ASP A 183 -11.54 8.84 -17.35
CA ASP A 183 -12.71 8.20 -17.96
C ASP A 183 -13.94 8.37 -17.06
N TRP A 184 -14.85 9.24 -17.49
CA TRP A 184 -16.07 9.59 -16.75
C TRP A 184 -17.29 8.75 -17.15
N TRP A 185 -17.22 8.00 -18.26
CA TRP A 185 -18.38 7.34 -18.85
C TRP A 185 -18.50 5.87 -18.44
N ASP A 186 -17.40 5.25 -18.00
CA ASP A 186 -17.36 3.86 -17.50
C ASP A 186 -18.43 3.58 -16.43
N GLY A 187 -18.59 4.50 -15.47
CA GLY A 187 -19.59 4.36 -14.42
C GLY A 187 -21.05 4.45 -14.92
N LEU A 188 -21.31 5.18 -16.00
CA LEU A 188 -22.65 5.33 -16.56
C LEU A 188 -23.02 4.18 -17.49
N ALA A 189 -22.04 3.61 -18.20
CA ALA A 189 -22.22 2.44 -19.05
C ALA A 189 -22.63 1.21 -18.20
N ALA A 190 -21.92 0.98 -17.09
CA ALA A 190 -22.25 -0.07 -16.12
C ALA A 190 -23.64 0.12 -15.50
N TYR A 191 -24.04 1.37 -15.21
CA TYR A 191 -25.37 1.69 -14.68
C TYR A 191 -26.52 1.44 -15.67
N ARG A 192 -26.31 1.72 -16.97
CA ARG A 192 -27.37 1.65 -18.00
C ARG A 192 -27.71 0.23 -18.44
N LEU A 193 -26.74 -0.68 -18.40
CA LEU A 193 -26.93 -2.04 -18.92
C LEU A 193 -27.71 -2.95 -17.96
N GLY A 194 -27.86 -2.59 -16.69
CA GLY A 194 -28.59 -3.41 -15.70
C GLY A 194 -28.06 -4.85 -15.56
N THR A 195 -26.89 -5.13 -16.12
CA THR A 195 -26.27 -6.45 -16.16
C THR A 195 -25.58 -6.70 -14.83
N ALA A 196 -26.20 -7.55 -14.02
CA ALA A 196 -25.44 -8.51 -13.25
C ALA A 196 -24.71 -9.41 -14.25
N VAL A 197 -23.40 -9.58 -14.12
CA VAL A 197 -22.75 -10.77 -14.69
C VAL A 197 -23.19 -11.93 -13.81
N ALA A 198 -24.36 -12.46 -14.12
CA ALA A 198 -24.84 -13.73 -13.60
C ALA A 198 -24.76 -14.71 -14.77
N ASP A 199 -23.72 -15.53 -14.77
CA ASP A 199 -23.82 -16.86 -15.35
C ASP A 199 -23.72 -17.85 -14.19
N GLN A 200 -24.60 -18.84 -14.21
CA GLN A 200 -24.53 -19.98 -13.29
C GLN A 200 -23.21 -20.76 -13.50
N PRO A 201 -22.73 -21.47 -12.48
CA PRO A 201 -21.32 -21.77 -12.32
C PRO A 201 -20.82 -22.74 -13.40
N THR A 202 -19.90 -22.25 -14.23
CA THR A 202 -18.76 -23.08 -14.61
C THR A 202 -17.75 -22.97 -13.48
N ASN A 203 -17.21 -24.10 -13.04
CA ASN A 203 -16.34 -24.27 -11.87
C ASN A 203 -14.99 -23.51 -11.91
N ASP A 204 -14.83 -22.50 -12.78
CA ASP A 204 -13.58 -21.78 -13.03
C ASP A 204 -13.72 -20.24 -12.94
N ALA A 205 -14.90 -19.70 -12.60
CA ALA A 205 -15.08 -18.24 -12.49
C ALA A 205 -14.49 -17.72 -11.16
N ILE A 206 -13.54 -16.78 -11.24
CA ILE A 206 -12.99 -16.09 -10.08
C ILE A 206 -14.14 -15.34 -9.37
N SER A 207 -14.39 -15.67 -8.11
CA SER A 207 -15.38 -14.98 -7.28
C SER A 207 -14.81 -13.64 -6.84
N GLU A 208 -15.45 -12.52 -7.19
CA GLU A 208 -14.99 -11.19 -6.79
C GLU A 208 -15.60 -10.76 -5.44
N ASP A 209 -14.79 -10.12 -4.59
CA ASP A 209 -15.24 -9.49 -3.34
C ASP A 209 -16.08 -8.26 -3.67
N ASN A 210 -17.28 -8.19 -3.11
CA ASN A 210 -18.23 -7.11 -3.36
C ASN A 210 -17.84 -5.78 -2.69
N MET A 211 -16.75 -5.75 -1.90
CA MET A 211 -16.26 -4.57 -1.18
C MET A 211 -17.26 -3.97 -0.18
N GLY A 212 -18.25 -4.76 0.26
CA GLY A 212 -19.24 -4.37 1.25
C GLY A 212 -18.66 -4.24 2.65
N ILE A 213 -19.41 -3.57 3.52
CA ILE A 213 -19.16 -3.49 4.97
C ILE A 213 -19.69 -4.77 5.60
N LEU A 214 -19.04 -5.29 6.65
CA LEU A 214 -19.55 -6.46 7.37
C LEU A 214 -20.82 -6.09 8.17
N HIS A 215 -21.87 -6.89 8.01
CA HIS A 215 -23.10 -6.77 8.80
C HIS A 215 -23.10 -7.82 9.89
N THR A 216 -23.22 -7.35 11.14
CA THR A 216 -23.23 -8.21 12.31
C THR A 216 -24.30 -7.69 13.27
N ASP A 217 -25.19 -8.57 13.70
CA ASP A 217 -26.32 -8.21 14.57
C ASP A 217 -25.91 -8.08 16.04
N SER A 218 -24.72 -8.60 16.40
CA SER A 218 -24.18 -8.57 17.75
C SER A 218 -22.65 -8.65 17.76
N ALA A 219 -22.02 -8.27 18.88
CA ALA A 219 -20.57 -8.42 19.06
C ALA A 219 -20.08 -9.89 19.02
N ALA A 220 -20.95 -10.84 19.42
CA ALA A 220 -20.65 -12.26 19.34
C ALA A 220 -20.68 -12.76 17.89
N ASP A 221 -21.64 -12.26 17.09
CA ASP A 221 -21.68 -12.53 15.65
C ASP A 221 -20.49 -11.91 14.93
N GLN A 222 -20.10 -10.68 15.30
CA GLN A 222 -18.89 -10.05 14.79
C GLN A 222 -17.67 -10.93 15.03
N SER A 223 -17.42 -11.33 16.27
CA SER A 223 -16.28 -12.19 16.61
C SER A 223 -16.28 -13.52 15.83
N ARG A 224 -17.46 -14.09 15.56
CA ARG A 224 -17.59 -15.31 14.76
C ARG A 224 -17.26 -15.06 13.28
N VAL A 225 -17.78 -13.97 12.71
CA VAL A 225 -17.54 -13.59 11.31
C VAL A 225 -16.06 -13.27 11.08
N GLU A 226 -15.45 -12.48 11.97
CA GLU A 226 -14.03 -12.16 11.90
C GLU A 226 -13.15 -13.42 11.91
N ARG A 227 -13.48 -14.38 12.78
CA ARG A 227 -12.79 -15.67 12.83
C ARG A 227 -12.92 -16.44 11.52
N GLN A 228 -14.11 -16.55 10.95
CA GLN A 228 -14.31 -17.26 9.69
C GLN A 228 -13.57 -16.62 8.51
N ILE A 229 -13.54 -15.29 8.45
CA ILE A 229 -12.76 -14.55 7.44
C ILE A 229 -11.27 -14.80 7.63
N ASN A 230 -10.77 -14.73 8.87
CA ASN A 230 -9.36 -15.01 9.16
C ASN A 230 -8.98 -16.44 8.79
N ASP A 231 -9.77 -17.43 9.21
CA ASP A 231 -9.51 -18.84 8.91
C ASP A 231 -9.47 -19.07 7.39
N ALA A 232 -10.44 -18.53 6.64
CA ALA A 232 -10.44 -18.60 5.19
C ALA A 232 -9.24 -17.91 4.53
N PHE A 233 -8.84 -16.75 5.05
CA PHE A 233 -7.66 -16.02 4.56
C PHE A 233 -6.38 -16.83 4.79
N PHE A 234 -6.25 -17.47 5.95
CA PHE A 234 -5.07 -18.28 6.28
C PHE A 234 -5.04 -19.62 5.57
N ASP A 235 -6.19 -20.27 5.35
CA ASP A 235 -6.30 -21.44 4.47
C ASP A 235 -5.88 -21.10 3.03
N THR A 236 -6.27 -19.91 2.56
CA THR A 236 -5.85 -19.40 1.25
C THR A 236 -4.34 -19.16 1.21
N LEU A 237 -3.76 -18.53 2.24
CA LEU A 237 -2.31 -18.34 2.32
C LEU A 237 -1.56 -19.67 2.36
N ALA A 238 -2.05 -20.67 3.10
CA ALA A 238 -1.45 -22.00 3.14
C ALA A 238 -1.48 -22.68 1.77
N THR A 239 -2.58 -22.55 1.03
CA THR A 239 -2.68 -23.05 -0.35
C THR A 239 -1.71 -22.33 -1.27
N LEU A 240 -1.63 -20.99 -1.16
CA LEU A 240 -0.72 -20.19 -1.96
C LEU A 240 0.76 -20.49 -1.66
N VAL A 241 1.09 -20.76 -0.39
CA VAL A 241 2.41 -21.21 0.04
C VAL A 241 2.77 -22.53 -0.63
N ALA A 242 1.85 -23.50 -0.69
CA ALA A 242 2.13 -24.80 -1.27
C ALA A 242 2.60 -24.72 -2.74
N ASP A 243 2.12 -23.73 -3.49
CA ASP A 243 2.44 -23.55 -4.91
C ASP A 243 3.57 -22.53 -5.17
N HIS A 244 3.76 -21.55 -4.28
CA HIS A 244 4.62 -20.39 -4.51
C HIS A 244 5.59 -20.08 -3.36
N ALA A 245 5.87 -21.03 -2.46
CA ALA A 245 6.75 -20.82 -1.31
C ALA A 245 8.13 -20.22 -1.71
N PRO A 246 8.63 -19.21 -0.96
CA PRO A 246 7.97 -18.54 0.16
C PRO A 246 7.07 -17.37 -0.26
N ILE A 247 6.03 -17.07 0.54
CA ILE A 247 5.26 -15.82 0.41
C ILE A 247 5.88 -14.74 1.29
N VAL A 248 5.96 -13.51 0.78
CA VAL A 248 6.55 -12.38 1.53
C VAL A 248 5.51 -11.32 1.89
N LEU A 249 5.41 -10.96 3.18
CA LEU A 249 4.61 -9.84 3.66
C LEU A 249 5.52 -8.76 4.24
N LEU A 250 5.48 -7.56 3.67
CA LEU A 250 6.27 -6.41 4.09
C LEU A 250 5.36 -5.34 4.70
N PHE A 251 5.60 -5.03 5.97
CA PHE A 251 4.90 -3.99 6.73
C PHE A 251 5.87 -2.85 7.02
N ASP A 252 5.72 -1.70 6.37
CA ASP A 252 6.53 -0.50 6.62
C ASP A 252 5.77 0.51 7.49
N SER A 253 6.54 1.37 8.14
CA SER A 253 6.03 2.47 8.96
C SER A 253 5.21 1.99 10.15
N TYR A 254 5.64 0.90 10.78
CA TYR A 254 4.93 0.25 11.89
C TYR A 254 4.55 1.22 13.02
N GLU A 255 5.28 2.32 13.25
CA GLU A 255 4.87 3.35 14.22
C GLU A 255 3.52 4.04 13.92
N LYS A 256 2.95 3.83 12.74
CA LYS A 256 1.65 4.36 12.31
C LYS A 256 0.54 3.32 12.24
N ILE A 257 0.82 2.08 12.62
CA ILE A 257 -0.20 1.03 12.66
C ILE A 257 -1.36 1.43 13.59
N LYS A 258 -2.59 1.13 13.17
CA LYS A 258 -3.78 1.32 14.00
C LYS A 258 -3.92 0.19 15.03
N PRO A 259 -4.53 0.41 16.20
CA PRO A 259 -4.64 -0.63 17.23
C PRO A 259 -5.29 -1.94 16.76
N THR A 260 -6.33 -1.86 15.92
CA THR A 260 -7.02 -3.04 15.37
C THR A 260 -6.13 -3.84 14.42
N ALA A 261 -5.37 -3.16 13.55
CA ALA A 261 -4.42 -3.79 12.65
C ALA A 261 -3.23 -4.39 13.42
N ASP A 262 -2.74 -3.72 14.47
CA ASP A 262 -1.68 -4.26 15.34
C ASP A 262 -2.13 -5.50 16.09
N GLN A 263 -3.34 -5.46 16.65
CA GLN A 263 -3.93 -6.61 17.32
C GLN A 263 -4.02 -7.81 16.36
N TRP A 264 -4.54 -7.61 15.14
CA TRP A 264 -4.60 -8.66 14.13
C TRP A 264 -3.21 -9.18 13.75
N LEU A 265 -2.25 -8.29 13.51
CA LEU A 265 -0.87 -8.67 13.17
C LEU A 265 -0.26 -9.56 14.26
N ARG A 266 -0.39 -9.20 15.54
CA ARG A 266 0.22 -9.93 16.66
C ARG A 266 -0.56 -11.19 17.04
N GLN A 267 -1.89 -11.11 17.14
CA GLN A 267 -2.72 -12.17 17.68
C GLN A 267 -3.20 -13.17 16.63
N GLU A 268 -3.28 -12.77 15.36
CA GLU A 268 -3.76 -13.64 14.28
C GLU A 268 -2.59 -14.09 13.39
N LEU A 269 -1.87 -13.15 12.76
CA LEU A 269 -0.82 -13.48 11.79
C LEU A 269 0.43 -14.09 12.46
N LEU A 270 1.04 -13.38 13.39
CA LEU A 270 2.28 -13.83 14.05
C LEU A 270 2.06 -15.03 14.96
N ALA A 271 0.90 -15.12 15.62
CA ALA A 271 0.54 -16.27 16.45
C ALA A 271 0.42 -17.56 15.61
N ARG A 272 -0.23 -17.52 14.44
CA ARG A 272 -0.33 -18.69 13.55
C ARG A 272 1.00 -19.10 12.95
N LEU A 273 1.85 -18.13 12.61
CA LEU A 273 3.22 -18.41 12.17
C LEU A 273 4.06 -19.08 13.29
N ARG A 274 3.94 -18.60 14.53
CA ARG A 274 4.60 -19.20 15.70
C ARG A 274 4.14 -20.64 15.92
N ASP A 275 2.85 -20.89 15.80
CA ASP A 275 2.23 -22.19 16.05
C ASP A 275 2.35 -23.14 14.85
N GLU A 276 3.18 -22.79 13.85
CA GLU A 276 3.45 -23.59 12.65
C GLU A 276 2.20 -23.92 11.82
N GLN A 277 1.12 -23.15 11.96
CA GLN A 277 -0.11 -23.33 11.17
C GLN A 277 0.07 -22.85 9.73
N ILE A 278 1.04 -21.97 9.49
CA ILE A 278 1.44 -21.49 8.16
C ILE A 278 2.97 -21.47 8.14
N SER A 279 3.55 -22.36 7.34
CA SER A 279 5.00 -22.43 7.09
C SER A 279 5.37 -21.61 5.85
N GLU A 280 6.66 -21.36 5.62
CA GLU A 280 7.17 -20.69 4.41
C GLU A 280 6.56 -19.29 4.14
N LEU A 281 6.13 -18.62 5.21
CA LEU A 281 5.70 -17.22 5.20
C LEU A 281 6.80 -16.34 5.79
N ILE A 282 7.32 -15.41 5.00
CA ILE A 282 8.35 -14.46 5.43
C ILE A 282 7.71 -13.11 5.72
N ILE A 283 7.87 -12.60 6.94
CA ILE A 283 7.29 -11.34 7.41
C ILE A 283 8.41 -10.35 7.71
N ILE A 284 8.38 -9.20 7.05
CA ILE A 284 9.29 -8.09 7.30
C ILE A 284 8.50 -6.96 7.93
N ILE A 285 8.92 -6.48 9.11
CA ILE A 285 8.29 -5.33 9.77
C ILE A 285 9.34 -4.25 9.98
N SER A 286 9.16 -3.10 9.33
CA SER A 286 10.04 -1.94 9.44
C SER A 286 9.35 -0.75 10.08
N GLY A 287 10.09 -0.03 10.92
CA GLY A 287 9.56 1.15 11.61
C GLY A 287 10.59 1.87 12.47
N ARG A 288 10.19 3.00 13.04
CA ARG A 288 10.94 3.66 14.13
C ARG A 288 10.83 2.87 15.43
N GLN A 289 9.69 2.23 15.60
CA GLN A 289 9.44 1.18 16.58
C GLN A 289 9.02 -0.09 15.82
N THR A 290 9.16 -1.22 16.46
CA THR A 290 8.72 -2.55 15.97
C THR A 290 7.82 -3.17 17.05
N PRO A 291 6.98 -4.16 16.71
CA PRO A 291 6.13 -4.79 17.71
C PRO A 291 6.97 -5.37 18.86
N ASP A 292 6.45 -5.26 20.07
CA ASP A 292 6.94 -6.08 21.18
C ASP A 292 6.39 -7.49 21.00
N LEU A 293 7.31 -8.45 20.80
CA LEU A 293 7.00 -9.87 20.58
C LEU A 293 7.48 -10.74 21.74
N SER A 294 7.84 -10.13 22.87
CA SER A 294 8.34 -10.85 24.05
C SER A 294 7.32 -11.84 24.61
N ASP A 295 6.03 -11.53 24.50
CA ASP A 295 4.89 -12.37 24.88
C ASP A 295 4.64 -13.55 23.94
N LEU A 296 5.05 -13.44 22.67
CA LEU A 296 4.81 -14.47 21.66
C LEU A 296 5.91 -15.54 21.60
N ASN A 297 7.02 -15.42 22.35
CA ASN A 297 8.10 -16.41 22.40
C ASN A 297 8.60 -16.86 20.99
N MET A 298 8.71 -15.93 20.04
CA MET A 298 9.10 -16.21 18.65
C MET A 298 10.62 -16.21 18.43
N SER A 299 11.44 -16.38 19.48
CA SER A 299 12.90 -16.20 19.42
C SER A 299 13.60 -17.03 18.33
N ARG A 300 13.05 -18.19 17.97
CA ARG A 300 13.58 -19.08 16.93
C ARG A 300 13.26 -18.62 15.50
N LEU A 301 12.16 -17.90 15.33
CA LEU A 301 11.67 -17.40 14.03
C LEU A 301 12.14 -15.96 13.76
N LEU A 302 12.62 -15.27 14.79
CA LEU A 302 12.84 -13.83 14.77
C LEU A 302 14.30 -13.46 14.48
N VAL A 303 14.51 -12.53 13.56
CA VAL A 303 15.73 -11.76 13.41
C VAL A 303 15.41 -10.30 13.68
N GLN A 304 16.17 -9.68 14.60
CA GLN A 304 16.08 -8.24 14.83
C GLN A 304 17.33 -7.56 14.28
N THR A 305 17.14 -6.48 13.53
CA THR A 305 18.24 -5.67 13.02
C THR A 305 17.92 -4.19 13.15
N GLN A 306 18.98 -3.40 13.24
CA GLN A 306 18.91 -1.95 13.14
C GLN A 306 19.64 -1.45 11.90
N LEU A 307 19.18 -0.34 11.34
CA LEU A 307 19.93 0.38 10.32
C LEU A 307 20.91 1.32 11.02
N LYS A 308 22.18 1.19 10.66
CA LYS A 308 23.25 2.04 11.19
C LYS A 308 23.50 3.20 10.22
N PRO A 309 23.90 4.37 10.72
CA PRO A 309 24.45 5.42 9.88
C PRO A 309 25.61 4.90 9.03
N PHE A 310 25.81 5.52 7.87
CA PHE A 310 26.93 5.19 7.01
C PHE A 310 28.24 5.71 7.58
N ASP A 311 29.26 4.89 7.41
CA ASP A 311 30.63 5.30 7.66
C ASP A 311 31.19 6.09 6.47
N GLU A 312 32.41 6.57 6.64
CA GLU A 312 33.11 7.37 5.64
C GLU A 312 33.27 6.63 4.30
N ALA A 313 33.51 5.32 4.33
CA ALA A 313 33.68 4.52 3.13
C ALA A 313 32.39 4.44 2.30
N ILE A 314 31.25 4.18 2.96
CA ILE A 314 29.94 4.11 2.28
C ILE A 314 29.50 5.51 1.80
N VAL A 315 29.77 6.56 2.58
CA VAL A 315 29.46 7.94 2.18
C VAL A 315 30.23 8.30 0.90
N ARG A 316 31.52 7.97 0.85
CA ARG A 316 32.35 8.19 -0.34
C ARG A 316 31.83 7.43 -1.55
N GLU A 317 31.56 6.12 -1.42
CA GLU A 317 30.95 5.30 -2.49
C GLU A 317 29.66 5.94 -3.00
N TYR A 318 28.80 6.42 -2.09
CA TYR A 318 27.53 7.05 -2.47
C TYR A 318 27.73 8.29 -3.35
N PHE A 319 28.60 9.22 -2.95
CA PHE A 319 28.80 10.46 -3.72
C PHE A 319 29.56 10.20 -5.03
N GLU A 320 30.69 9.50 -4.97
CA GLU A 320 31.58 9.32 -6.12
C GLU A 320 30.99 8.33 -7.15
N GLU A 321 30.50 7.17 -6.71
CA GLU A 321 30.11 6.09 -7.64
C GLU A 321 28.62 6.15 -8.03
N ARG A 322 27.73 6.45 -7.08
CA ARG A 322 26.28 6.44 -7.32
C ARG A 322 25.78 7.76 -7.84
N ARG A 323 26.12 8.85 -7.15
CA ARG A 323 25.69 10.20 -7.51
C ARG A 323 26.59 10.84 -8.57
N LYS A 324 27.75 10.24 -8.85
CA LYS A 324 28.76 10.74 -9.82
C LYS A 324 29.18 12.18 -9.53
N LEU A 325 29.23 12.54 -8.25
CA LEU A 325 29.61 13.86 -7.78
C LEU A 325 31.09 13.85 -7.39
N VAL A 326 31.84 14.86 -7.88
CA VAL A 326 33.21 15.12 -7.45
C VAL A 326 33.14 16.22 -6.40
N ILE A 327 33.44 15.87 -5.14
CA ILE A 327 33.46 16.86 -4.06
C ILE A 327 34.87 17.43 -3.94
N ASP A 328 35.08 18.63 -4.46
CA ASP A 328 36.33 19.36 -4.31
C ASP A 328 36.35 20.17 -3.00
N GLY A 329 37.44 20.05 -2.24
CA GLY A 329 37.72 20.91 -1.08
C GLY A 329 37.01 20.57 0.24
N LEU A 330 36.19 19.51 0.29
CA LEU A 330 35.57 18.99 1.53
C LEU A 330 36.08 17.58 1.83
N ASP A 331 36.51 17.34 3.07
CA ASP A 331 36.87 15.98 3.49
C ASP A 331 35.61 15.13 3.79
N TRP A 332 35.70 13.83 3.50
CA TRP A 332 34.59 12.88 3.72
C TRP A 332 34.17 12.81 5.19
N ARG A 333 35.12 13.01 6.11
CA ARG A 333 34.87 13.04 7.54
C ARG A 333 33.94 14.18 7.95
N THR A 334 34.07 15.35 7.34
CA THR A 334 33.22 16.53 7.58
C THR A 334 31.82 16.29 7.06
N ILE A 335 31.67 15.63 5.91
CA ILE A 335 30.37 15.22 5.37
C ILE A 335 29.69 14.23 6.32
N VAL A 336 30.41 13.21 6.81
CA VAL A 336 29.90 12.26 7.79
C VAL A 336 29.49 12.96 9.09
N LEU A 337 30.33 13.86 9.63
CA LEU A 337 30.04 14.60 10.86
C LEU A 337 28.81 15.50 10.71
N THR A 338 28.66 16.17 9.57
CA THR A 338 27.56 17.12 9.32
C THR A 338 26.24 16.40 9.05
N SER A 339 26.28 15.30 8.30
CA SER A 339 25.09 14.48 8.00
C SER A 339 24.73 13.49 9.12
N GLY A 340 25.66 13.25 10.05
CA GLY A 340 25.60 12.13 10.99
C GLY A 340 25.62 10.75 10.31
N GLY A 341 26.02 10.66 9.05
CA GLY A 341 25.94 9.44 8.23
C GLY A 341 24.51 9.04 7.86
N VAL A 342 23.53 9.93 7.99
CA VAL A 342 22.12 9.63 7.73
C VAL A 342 21.84 9.64 6.22
N PRO A 343 21.34 8.54 5.62
CA PRO A 343 21.08 8.42 4.19
C PRO A 343 20.27 9.58 3.58
N GLY A 344 19.15 9.97 4.21
CA GLY A 344 18.34 11.07 3.68
C GLY A 344 19.01 12.44 3.79
N ALA A 345 19.86 12.67 4.79
CA ALA A 345 20.65 13.90 4.88
C ALA A 345 21.70 13.95 3.75
N LEU A 346 22.36 12.82 3.48
CA LEU A 346 23.32 12.68 2.39
C LEU A 346 22.65 12.87 1.02
N ALA A 347 21.44 12.34 0.83
CA ALA A 347 20.67 12.55 -0.39
C ALA A 347 20.34 14.04 -0.62
N MET A 348 19.87 14.74 0.42
CA MET A 348 19.61 16.19 0.33
C MET A 348 20.89 16.98 0.01
N MET A 349 22.03 16.62 0.62
CA MET A 349 23.32 17.25 0.30
C MET A 349 23.70 17.03 -1.16
N ALA A 350 23.58 15.80 -1.67
CA ALA A 350 23.86 15.48 -3.06
C ALA A 350 22.93 16.22 -4.04
N ASP A 351 21.62 16.28 -3.74
CA ASP A 351 20.64 17.01 -4.55
C ASP A 351 20.99 18.50 -4.63
N HIS A 352 21.41 19.11 -3.52
CA HIS A 352 21.84 20.51 -3.49
C HIS A 352 23.10 20.75 -4.32
N THR A 353 24.11 19.90 -4.23
CA THR A 353 25.34 20.02 -5.03
C THR A 353 25.05 19.92 -6.54
N MET A 354 24.20 18.97 -6.95
CA MET A 354 23.79 18.84 -8.35
C MET A 354 23.00 20.06 -8.83
N ALA A 355 22.15 20.63 -7.98
CA ALA A 355 21.40 21.84 -8.32
C ALA A 355 22.32 23.05 -8.52
N THR A 356 23.36 23.21 -7.70
CA THR A 356 24.34 24.30 -7.84
C THR A 356 25.19 24.17 -9.11
N GLU A 357 25.65 22.96 -9.44
CA GLU A 357 26.37 22.72 -10.71
C GLU A 357 25.47 23.02 -11.92
N SER A 358 24.18 22.68 -11.86
CA SER A 358 23.24 22.99 -12.95
C SER A 358 22.87 24.47 -13.07
N SER A 359 22.94 25.25 -11.97
CA SER A 359 22.60 26.69 -11.99
C SER A 359 23.72 27.58 -12.51
N ASP A 360 24.97 27.10 -12.45
CA ASP A 360 26.13 27.82 -12.98
C ASP A 360 26.23 27.73 -14.52
N ASP A 361 25.44 26.85 -15.16
CA ASP A 361 25.55 26.59 -16.60
C ASP A 361 24.57 27.33 -17.52
N ASP A 362 23.45 27.93 -17.04
CA ASP A 362 22.31 28.16 -17.96
C ASP A 362 21.58 29.53 -17.94
N PHE A 363 22.21 30.65 -17.55
CA PHE A 363 21.54 31.96 -17.80
C PHE A 363 22.42 33.18 -18.12
N PHE A 364 23.67 33.25 -17.63
CA PHE A 364 24.51 34.44 -17.83
C PHE A 364 25.77 34.23 -18.67
N ASN A 365 26.00 33.03 -19.20
CA ASN A 365 27.20 32.76 -20.01
C ASN A 365 27.12 33.32 -21.45
N ASP A 366 25.97 33.88 -21.86
CA ASP A 366 25.73 34.51 -23.17
C ASP A 366 25.36 36.01 -23.08
N LEU A 367 25.75 36.72 -22.01
CA LEU A 367 25.60 38.19 -21.90
C LEU A 367 26.94 38.94 -21.92
#